data_AF-A0A645BXN3-F1
#
_entry.id   AF-A0A645BXN3-F1
#
_cell.length_a   1.000
_cell.length_b   1.000
_cell.length_c   1.000
_cell.angle_alpha   90.00
_cell.angle_beta   90.00
_cell.angle_gamma   90.00
#
_symmetry.space_group_name_H-M   'P 1'
#
loop_
_entity.id
_entity.type
_entity.pdbx_description
1 polymer ?
#
loop_
_entity_poly.entity_id
_entity_poly.type
_entity_poly.pdbx_seq_one_letter_code
_entity_poly.pdbx_strand_id
1 'polypeptide(L)'
;MVARWLRVDSTSYAGVKLPFDDAFSIPDWMLPGVQAMYGMGILQGSKDGSKLNARVNASITRAEAMTILGRIQPGGYVLPELTFSDADKVPSWALSYVQSLVGQGVVNGYDNLLNPSSPIKRSEVAKILFAIL
;
A
#
# COMPACT_ATOMS: atom_id res chain seq x y z
N MET A 1 -1.39 -5.34 8.85
CA MET A 1 -0.41 -4.58 9.66
C MET A 1 -0.83 -3.12 9.79
N VAL A 2 -1.14 -2.44 8.68
CA VAL A 2 -1.52 -1.01 8.67
C VAL A 2 -2.76 -0.66 9.51
N ALA A 3 -3.85 -1.41 9.43
CA ALA A 3 -5.04 -1.15 10.26
C ALA A 3 -4.74 -1.15 11.77
N ARG A 4 -3.85 -2.04 12.22
CA ARG A 4 -3.40 -2.09 13.63
C ARG A 4 -2.48 -0.92 13.97
N TRP A 5 -1.59 -0.56 13.05
CA TRP A 5 -0.70 0.60 13.19
C TRP A 5 -1.48 1.89 13.43
N LEU A 6 -2.51 2.11 12.62
CA LEU A 6 -3.40 3.27 12.70
C LEU A 6 -4.38 3.23 13.87
N ARG A 7 -4.38 2.16 14.69
CA ARG A 7 -5.33 1.93 15.78
C ARG A 7 -6.79 2.12 15.35
N VAL A 8 -7.12 1.66 14.14
CA VAL A 8 -8.46 1.84 13.57
C VAL A 8 -9.48 1.06 14.39
N ASP A 9 -10.55 1.75 14.79
CA ASP A 9 -11.77 1.10 15.23
C ASP A 9 -12.50 0.53 14.01
N SER A 10 -12.35 -0.78 13.78
CA SER A 10 -12.95 -1.45 12.63
C SER A 10 -14.48 -1.53 12.72
N THR A 11 -15.08 -1.32 13.90
CA THR A 11 -16.55 -1.36 14.04
C THR A 11 -17.22 -0.20 13.33
N SER A 12 -16.54 0.95 13.26
CA SER A 12 -16.97 2.13 12.50
C SER A 12 -17.10 1.89 10.99
N TYR A 13 -16.58 0.77 10.47
CA TYR A 13 -16.58 0.43 9.04
C TYR A 13 -17.39 -0.82 8.70
N ALA A 14 -18.14 -1.40 9.65
CA ALA A 14 -18.85 -2.67 9.45
C ALA A 14 -19.87 -2.64 8.27
N GLY A 15 -20.42 -1.47 7.96
CA GLY A 15 -21.37 -1.27 6.85
C GLY A 15 -20.73 -1.03 5.48
N VAL A 16 -19.40 -0.95 5.39
CA VAL A 16 -18.71 -0.68 4.13
C VAL A 16 -18.85 -1.88 3.20
N LYS A 17 -19.51 -1.67 2.05
CA LYS A 17 -19.61 -2.65 0.97
C LYS A 17 -18.32 -2.67 0.18
N LEU A 18 -17.68 -3.84 0.13
CA LEU A 18 -16.48 -4.05 -0.67
C LEU A 18 -16.88 -4.33 -2.13
N PRO A 19 -16.39 -3.56 -3.11
CA PRO A 19 -16.74 -3.74 -4.53
C PRO A 19 -15.91 -4.83 -5.20
N PHE A 20 -15.26 -5.71 -4.42
CA PHE A 20 -14.28 -6.65 -4.93
C PHE A 20 -14.95 -7.92 -5.45
N ASP A 21 -14.61 -8.34 -6.66
CA ASP A 21 -15.07 -9.59 -7.26
C ASP A 21 -14.71 -10.80 -6.38
N ASP A 22 -13.57 -10.75 -5.69
CA ASP A 22 -13.08 -11.79 -4.79
C ASP A 22 -13.46 -11.56 -3.31
N ALA A 23 -14.41 -10.67 -3.02
CA ALA A 23 -14.81 -10.33 -1.63
C ALA A 23 -15.24 -11.56 -0.82
N PHE A 24 -15.85 -12.56 -1.47
CA PHE A 24 -16.26 -13.82 -0.85
C PHE A 24 -15.09 -14.68 -0.34
N SER A 25 -13.86 -14.42 -0.81
CA SER A 25 -12.65 -15.14 -0.41
C SER A 25 -11.95 -14.52 0.81
N ILE A 26 -12.44 -13.38 1.31
CA ILE A 26 -11.87 -12.68 2.45
C ILE A 26 -12.27 -13.41 3.73
N PRO A 27 -11.32 -13.91 4.55
CA PRO A 27 -11.64 -14.56 5.81
C PRO A 27 -12.34 -13.61 6.79
N ASP A 28 -13.29 -14.13 7.59
CA ASP A 28 -14.09 -13.33 8.54
C ASP A 28 -13.24 -12.47 9.49
N TRP A 29 -12.14 -13.03 10.00
CA TRP A 29 -11.24 -12.31 10.90
C TRP A 29 -10.51 -11.13 10.23
N MET A 30 -10.41 -11.12 8.90
CA MET A 30 -9.76 -10.09 8.11
C MET A 30 -10.76 -9.04 7.61
N LEU A 31 -12.02 -9.44 7.41
CA LEU A 31 -13.07 -8.63 6.80
C LEU A 31 -13.22 -7.23 7.43
N PRO A 32 -13.28 -7.06 8.77
CA PRO A 32 -13.38 -5.72 9.37
C PRO A 32 -12.17 -4.83 9.02
N GLY A 33 -10.98 -5.42 8.94
CA GLY A 33 -9.76 -4.72 8.55
C GLY A 33 -9.78 -4.29 7.07
N VAL A 34 -10.26 -5.15 6.17
CA VAL A 34 -10.37 -4.81 4.74
C VAL A 34 -11.42 -3.73 4.53
N GLN A 35 -12.58 -3.84 5.18
CA GLN A 35 -13.63 -2.83 5.15
C GLN A 35 -13.12 -1.47 5.63
N ALA A 36 -12.39 -1.45 6.74
CA ALA A 36 -11.80 -0.21 7.26
C ALA A 36 -10.78 0.40 6.29
N MET A 37 -9.82 -0.40 5.81
CA MET A 37 -8.79 0.10 4.90
C MET A 37 -9.38 0.56 3.55
N TYR A 38 -10.43 -0.09 3.06
CA TYR A 38 -11.16 0.35 1.88
C TYR A 38 -11.95 1.63 2.14
N GLY A 39 -12.71 1.69 3.24
CA GLY A 39 -13.48 2.87 3.63
C GLY A 39 -12.63 4.11 3.88
N MET A 40 -11.37 3.93 4.29
CA MET A 40 -10.38 5.01 4.43
C MET A 40 -9.68 5.38 3.11
N GLY A 41 -9.95 4.67 2.01
CA GLY A 41 -9.27 4.89 0.72
C GLY A 41 -7.82 4.38 0.66
N ILE A 42 -7.34 3.69 1.71
CA ILE A 42 -5.98 3.15 1.82
C ILE A 42 -5.81 1.92 0.91
N LEU A 43 -6.76 0.98 0.98
CA LEU A 43 -6.83 -0.18 0.10
C LEU A 43 -7.87 0.09 -0.98
N GLN A 44 -7.49 -0.05 -2.25
CA GLN A 44 -8.41 0.23 -3.38
C GLN A 44 -8.59 -0.98 -4.31
N GLY A 45 -7.94 -2.10 -4.00
CA GLY A 45 -7.89 -3.28 -4.87
C GLY A 45 -7.02 -3.05 -6.11
N SER A 46 -7.00 -4.06 -6.97
CA SER A 46 -6.24 -4.10 -8.21
C SER A 46 -7.15 -4.54 -9.35
N LYS A 47 -7.12 -3.80 -10.46
CA LYS A 47 -7.90 -4.13 -11.66
C LYS A 47 -7.20 -5.19 -12.49
N ASP A 48 -7.98 -6.12 -12.99
CA ASP A 48 -7.57 -7.15 -13.94
C ASP A 48 -8.67 -7.32 -14.99
N GLY A 49 -8.47 -6.67 -16.14
CA GLY A 49 -9.54 -6.44 -17.12
C GLY A 49 -10.70 -5.66 -16.50
N SER A 50 -11.90 -6.23 -16.53
CA SER A 50 -13.11 -5.64 -15.92
C SER A 50 -13.26 -5.94 -14.43
N LYS A 51 -12.45 -6.85 -13.86
CA LYS A 51 -12.59 -7.29 -12.47
C LYS A 51 -11.75 -6.42 -11.53
N LEU A 52 -12.29 -6.10 -10.36
CA LEU A 52 -11.61 -5.42 -9.28
C LEU A 52 -11.42 -6.39 -8.12
N ASN A 53 -10.18 -6.73 -7.77
CA ASN A 53 -9.90 -7.74 -6.76
C ASN A 53 -9.11 -7.15 -5.58
N ALA A 54 -9.41 -7.59 -4.36
CA ALA A 54 -8.66 -7.26 -3.15
C ALA A 54 -7.36 -8.08 -3.03
N ARG A 55 -7.38 -9.33 -3.49
CA ARG A 55 -6.25 -10.27 -3.48
C ARG A 55 -5.63 -10.42 -2.09
N VAL A 56 -6.46 -10.54 -1.06
CA VAL A 56 -6.02 -10.44 0.34
C VAL A 56 -5.04 -11.52 0.82
N ASN A 57 -4.98 -12.65 0.10
CA ASN A 57 -4.06 -13.75 0.38
C ASN A 57 -2.80 -13.73 -0.52
N ALA A 58 -2.73 -12.80 -1.47
CA ALA A 58 -1.58 -12.68 -2.36
C ALA A 58 -0.43 -11.90 -1.70
N SER A 59 0.80 -12.25 -2.06
CA SER A 59 1.94 -11.39 -1.80
C SER A 59 1.80 -10.10 -2.60
N ILE A 60 2.09 -8.96 -1.95
CA ILE A 60 2.11 -7.66 -2.62
C ILE A 60 3.52 -7.28 -3.04
N THR A 61 3.60 -6.46 -4.07
CA THR A 61 4.83 -5.87 -4.58
C THR A 61 5.30 -4.72 -3.68
N ARG A 62 6.56 -4.31 -3.86
CA ARG A 62 7.12 -3.13 -3.18
C ARG A 62 6.38 -1.85 -3.55
N ALA A 63 5.98 -1.68 -4.81
CA ALA A 63 5.20 -0.52 -5.25
C ALA A 63 3.80 -0.46 -4.59
N GLU A 64 3.11 -1.59 -4.49
CA GLU A 64 1.82 -1.66 -3.78
C GLU A 64 1.96 -1.34 -2.29
N ALA A 65 2.99 -1.89 -1.64
CA ALA A 65 3.25 -1.61 -0.24
C ALA A 65 3.61 -0.13 0.00
N MET A 66 4.48 0.45 -0.83
CA MET A 66 4.81 1.88 -0.77
C MET A 66 3.58 2.75 -1.03
N THR A 67 2.66 2.32 -1.89
CA THR A 67 1.40 3.05 -2.12
C THR A 67 0.48 3.02 -0.91
N ILE A 68 0.31 1.85 -0.29
CA ILE A 68 -0.47 1.71 0.95
C ILE A 68 0.14 2.58 2.07
N LEU A 69 1.46 2.55 2.22
CA LEU A 69 2.18 3.29 3.26
C LEU A 69 2.23 4.80 2.97
N GLY A 70 2.32 5.20 1.70
CA GLY A 70 2.24 6.61 1.31
C GLY A 70 0.85 7.20 1.53
N ARG A 71 -0.22 6.42 1.33
CA ARG A 71 -1.61 6.87 1.58
C ARG A 71 -1.92 7.17 3.05
N ILE A 72 -1.16 6.59 3.98
CA ILE A 72 -1.33 6.87 5.42
C ILE A 72 -0.47 8.04 5.91
N GLN A 73 0.37 8.61 5.05
CA GLN A 73 1.16 9.79 5.39
C GLN A 73 0.34 11.07 5.22
N PRO A 74 0.64 12.13 6.00
CA PRO A 74 0.16 13.47 5.71
C PRO A 74 0.49 13.89 4.27
N GLY A 75 -0.31 14.79 3.70
CA GLY A 75 0.06 15.44 2.44
C GLY A 75 1.18 16.48 2.63
N GLY A 76 1.70 17.01 1.52
CA GLY A 76 2.63 18.16 1.54
C GLY A 76 4.11 17.81 1.55
N TYR A 77 4.48 16.54 1.50
CA TYR A 77 5.87 16.12 1.30
C TYR A 77 6.36 16.42 -0.11
N VAL A 78 7.67 16.63 -0.24
CA VAL A 78 8.33 16.82 -1.53
C VAL A 78 8.23 15.56 -2.39
N LEU A 79 8.02 15.74 -3.70
CA LEU A 79 7.93 14.67 -4.69
C LEU A 79 9.13 14.77 -5.66
N PRO A 80 10.34 14.38 -5.23
CA PRO A 80 11.52 14.48 -6.08
C PRO A 80 11.42 13.57 -7.30
N GLU A 81 12.11 13.90 -8.38
CA GLU A 81 12.36 12.93 -9.44
C GLU A 81 13.12 11.72 -8.88
N LEU A 82 12.73 10.54 -9.32
CA LEU A 82 13.36 9.28 -8.90
C LEU A 82 14.63 9.08 -9.73
N THR A 83 15.79 9.03 -9.09
CA THR A 83 17.09 8.84 -9.75
C THR A 83 17.55 7.37 -9.80
N PHE A 84 16.66 6.44 -9.44
CA PHE A 84 16.94 5.01 -9.43
C PHE A 84 16.97 4.44 -10.85
N SER A 85 17.82 3.43 -11.08
CA SER A 85 17.99 2.84 -12.43
C SER A 85 16.74 2.12 -12.95
N ASP A 86 15.78 1.79 -12.08
CA ASP A 86 14.51 1.14 -12.40
C ASP A 86 13.30 2.02 -12.05
N ALA A 87 13.49 3.34 -11.96
CA ALA A 87 12.41 4.29 -11.69
C ALA A 87 11.27 4.23 -12.72
N ASP A 88 11.59 3.92 -13.98
CA ASP A 88 10.64 3.72 -15.08
C ASP A 88 9.71 2.52 -14.87
N LYS A 89 10.09 1.56 -14.01
CA LYS A 89 9.27 0.41 -13.65
C LYS A 89 8.25 0.72 -12.56
N VAL A 90 8.28 1.91 -11.96
CA VAL A 90 7.26 2.34 -10.99
C VAL A 90 5.97 2.66 -11.75
N PRO A 91 4.85 1.97 -11.48
CA PRO A 91 3.60 2.28 -12.14
C PRO A 91 3.12 3.71 -11.82
N SER A 92 2.49 4.38 -12.79
CA SER A 92 2.04 5.77 -12.64
C SER A 92 1.14 6.00 -11.42
N TRP A 93 0.29 5.03 -11.07
CA TRP A 93 -0.59 5.08 -9.90
C TRP A 93 0.15 5.01 -8.56
N ALA A 94 1.38 4.47 -8.55
CA ALA A 94 2.23 4.37 -7.37
C ALA A 94 3.21 5.56 -7.27
N LEU A 95 3.50 6.22 -8.40
CA LEU A 95 4.63 7.13 -8.55
C LEU A 95 4.70 8.21 -7.48
N SER A 96 3.62 8.97 -7.26
CA SER A 96 3.62 10.06 -6.27
C SER A 96 3.83 9.56 -4.84
N TYR A 97 3.33 8.37 -4.50
CA TYR A 97 3.53 7.78 -3.18
C TYR A 97 4.97 7.29 -2.99
N VAL A 98 5.56 6.69 -4.03
CA VAL A 98 6.97 6.29 -4.04
C VAL A 98 7.87 7.52 -3.92
N GLN A 99 7.61 8.56 -4.72
CA GLN A 99 8.33 9.83 -4.65
C GLN A 99 8.23 10.46 -3.26
N SER A 100 7.05 10.50 -2.66
CA SER A 100 6.86 11.03 -1.31
C SER A 100 7.70 10.28 -0.29
N LEU A 101 7.68 8.94 -0.31
CA LEU A 101 8.47 8.13 0.63
C LEU A 101 9.99 8.24 0.39
N VAL A 102 10.42 8.43 -0.85
CA VAL A 102 11.83 8.72 -1.18
C VAL A 102 12.23 10.13 -0.72
N GLY A 103 11.39 11.13 -0.97
CA GLY A 103 11.62 12.52 -0.57
C GLY A 103 11.66 12.72 0.95
N GLN A 104 10.97 11.85 1.69
CA GLN A 104 11.05 11.77 3.15
C GLN A 104 12.30 11.05 3.67
N GLY A 105 13.09 10.41 2.81
CA GLY A 105 14.23 9.57 3.21
C GLY A 105 13.84 8.22 3.85
N VAL A 106 12.54 7.89 3.82
CA VAL A 106 11.98 6.65 4.37
C VAL A 106 12.35 5.44 3.50
N VAL A 107 12.36 5.64 2.18
CA VAL A 107 12.75 4.62 1.18
C VAL A 107 14.02 5.07 0.47
N ASN A 108 15.07 4.27 0.58
CA ASN A 108 16.39 4.55 -0.02
C ASN A 108 16.79 3.55 -1.13
N GLY A 109 15.94 2.56 -1.44
CA GLY A 109 16.27 1.50 -2.39
C GLY A 109 17.38 0.56 -1.92
N TYR A 110 17.89 -0.25 -2.86
CA TYR A 110 19.01 -1.18 -2.70
C TYR A 110 19.87 -1.12 -3.95
N ASP A 111 21.16 -0.84 -3.84
CA ASP A 111 22.10 -0.79 -4.98
C ASP A 111 21.56 0.02 -6.18
N ASN A 112 21.04 1.22 -5.90
CA ASN A 112 20.40 2.13 -6.86
C ASN A 112 19.11 1.60 -7.53
N LEU A 113 18.44 0.61 -6.92
CA LEU A 113 17.17 0.03 -7.37
C LEU A 113 16.04 0.19 -6.35
N LEU A 114 14.84 0.49 -6.83
CA LEU A 114 13.60 0.46 -6.04
C LEU A 114 12.99 -0.93 -5.97
N ASN A 115 13.20 -1.75 -7.00
CA ASN A 115 12.60 -3.06 -7.20
C ASN A 115 11.06 -3.04 -7.10
N PRO A 116 10.34 -2.15 -7.84
CA PRO A 116 8.93 -1.87 -7.60
C PRO A 116 8.01 -3.08 -7.78
N SER A 117 8.33 -3.98 -8.71
CA SER A 117 7.55 -5.18 -9.01
C SER A 117 7.92 -6.40 -8.17
N SER A 118 9.00 -6.33 -7.38
CA SER A 118 9.42 -7.45 -6.54
C SER A 118 8.50 -7.60 -5.33
N PRO A 119 8.23 -8.84 -4.87
CA PRO A 119 7.51 -9.07 -3.62
C PRO A 119 8.23 -8.39 -2.44
N ILE A 120 7.48 -7.76 -1.53
CA ILE A 120 8.03 -7.18 -0.31
C ILE A 120 7.96 -8.16 0.87
N LYS A 121 8.99 -8.19 1.72
CA LYS A 121 8.98 -8.97 2.96
C LYS A 121 8.31 -8.19 4.09
N ARG A 122 7.73 -8.91 5.05
CA ARG A 122 7.11 -8.30 6.25
C ARG A 122 8.12 -7.49 7.08
N SER A 123 9.39 -7.88 7.10
CA SER A 123 10.46 -7.14 7.76
C SER A 123 10.73 -5.78 7.10
N GLU A 124 10.66 -5.71 5.77
CA GLU A 124 10.82 -4.45 5.04
C GLU A 124 9.63 -3.52 5.30
N VAL A 125 8.40 -4.04 5.28
CA VAL A 125 7.21 -3.26 5.67
C VAL A 125 7.33 -2.73 7.09
N ALA A 126 7.81 -3.54 8.04
CA ALA A 126 8.03 -3.10 9.41
C ALA A 126 9.08 -1.99 9.51
N LYS A 127 10.18 -2.07 8.74
CA LYS A 127 11.20 -1.01 8.66
C LYS A 127 10.61 0.29 8.15
N ILE A 128 9.81 0.25 7.08
CA ILE A 128 9.16 1.45 6.52
C ILE A 128 8.18 2.05 7.53
N LEU A 129 7.33 1.21 8.16
CA LEU A 129 6.41 1.66 9.22
C LEU A 129 7.13 2.31 10.41
N PHE A 130 8.29 1.81 10.79
CA PHE A 130 9.10 2.42 11.86
C PHE A 130 9.72 3.75 11.43
N ALA A 131 10.11 3.89 10.16
CA ALA A 131 10.74 5.09 9.63
C ALA A 131 9.77 6.25 9.34
N ILE A 132 8.46 5.98 9.24
CA ILE A 132 7.41 7.00 9.09
C ILE A 132 6.81 7.49 10.42
N LEU A 133 7.40 7.10 11.55
CA LEU A 133 7.12 7.68 12.88
C LEU A 133 7.70 9.09 12.98
#